data_AF-A0A7J3BA13-F1
#
_entry.id   AF-A0A7J3BA13-F1
#
_cell.length_a   1.000
_cell.length_b   1.000
_cell.length_c   1.000
_cell.angle_alpha   90.00
_cell.angle_beta   90.00
_cell.angle_gamma   90.00
#
_symmetry.space_group_name_H-M   'P 1'
#
loop_
_entity.id
_entity.type
_entity.pdbx_description
1 polymer ?
#
loop_
_entity_poly.entity_id
_entity_poly.type
_entity_poly.pdbx_seq_one_letter_code
_entity_poly.pdbx_strand_id
1 'polypeptide(L)'
;MCNLCERAKDIPEYLELLSKMQEEDAMRLATSKELAEEIPIVGRSIYTSVNWPVKLYHPMFDARVAYSVPSNYFQPLYLNGEKQGVMFAHGAMRSIFFAGERLMVFSKCLNHYREGEFFTSFLFLHFEPSEYKYNIAEDGTLSISANLEKPMKNLITGKIEEKKVMFTFTHKPVVGRIVTRERVLSSAQFRTIYAKYGGAQLRSASIDMEGYAITVPHFAPHPYMLQLHEKFGYKSNREFQEHVIDYFKQHLKF
;
A
#
# COMPACT_ATOMS: atom_id res chain seq x y z
N MET A 1 10.89 21.51 -1.79
CA MET A 1 11.58 20.25 -1.39
C MET A 1 10.78 19.66 -0.24
N CYS A 2 10.40 18.38 -0.30
CA CYS A 2 9.47 17.76 0.65
C CYS A 2 10.17 17.38 1.96
N ASN A 3 9.76 17.97 3.09
CA ASN A 3 10.40 17.76 4.40
C ASN A 3 10.34 16.29 4.84
N LEU A 4 9.19 15.64 4.64
CA LEU A 4 9.01 14.23 4.99
C LEU A 4 9.96 13.32 4.18
N CYS A 5 10.21 13.66 2.91
CA CYS A 5 11.15 12.93 2.05
C CYS A 5 12.59 13.07 2.53
N GLU A 6 13.01 14.24 3.00
CA GLU A 6 14.37 14.42 3.54
C GLU A 6 14.55 13.64 4.84
N ARG A 7 13.58 13.73 5.76
CA ARG A 7 13.60 12.93 7.00
C ARG A 7 13.68 11.44 6.74
N ALA A 8 12.91 10.91 5.80
CA ALA A 8 12.91 9.48 5.48
C ALA A 8 14.29 8.96 5.05
N LYS A 9 15.10 9.79 4.37
CA LYS A 9 16.47 9.43 3.96
C LYS A 9 17.45 9.38 5.13
N ASP A 10 17.17 10.11 6.20
CA ASP A 10 18.11 10.37 7.29
C ASP A 10 17.75 9.61 8.59
N ILE A 11 16.68 8.79 8.58
CA ILE A 11 16.29 7.95 9.73
C ILE A 11 16.85 6.53 9.54
N PRO A 12 17.96 6.15 10.20
CA PRO A 12 18.62 4.86 9.97
C PRO A 12 17.72 3.66 10.24
N GLU A 13 16.88 3.73 11.27
CA GLU A 13 15.97 2.63 11.65
C GLU A 13 14.88 2.41 10.61
N TYR A 14 14.44 3.48 9.93
CA TYR A 14 13.49 3.35 8.82
C TYR A 14 14.18 2.68 7.62
N LEU A 15 15.41 3.07 7.30
CA LEU A 15 16.19 2.45 6.24
C LEU A 15 16.51 0.98 6.52
N GLU A 16 16.77 0.61 7.77
CA GLU A 16 16.99 -0.78 8.19
C GLU A 16 15.73 -1.63 8.00
N LEU A 17 14.56 -1.12 8.43
CA LEU A 17 13.27 -1.77 8.19
C LEU A 17 12.99 -1.96 6.68
N LEU A 18 13.30 -0.95 5.86
CA LEU A 18 13.19 -1.08 4.41
C LEU A 18 14.17 -2.10 3.84
N SER A 19 15.44 -2.10 4.27
CA SER A 19 16.44 -3.08 3.81
C SER A 19 15.99 -4.51 4.11
N LYS A 20 15.55 -4.77 5.34
CA LYS A 20 15.01 -6.08 5.73
C LYS A 20 13.82 -6.49 4.87
N MET A 21 12.88 -5.57 4.63
CA MET A 21 11.75 -5.83 3.74
C MET A 21 12.21 -6.21 2.32
N GLN A 22 13.25 -5.56 1.80
CA GLN A 22 13.79 -5.83 0.47
C GLN A 22 14.51 -7.18 0.39
N GLU A 23 15.21 -7.58 1.44
CA GLU A 23 15.82 -8.91 1.57
C GLU A 23 14.74 -10.01 1.56
N GLU A 24 13.68 -9.82 2.37
CA GLU A 24 12.52 -10.72 2.36
C GLU A 24 11.84 -10.78 0.99
N ASP A 25 11.66 -9.63 0.34
CA ASP A 25 11.05 -9.55 -0.99
C ASP A 25 11.93 -10.22 -2.07
N ALA A 26 13.26 -10.16 -1.94
CA ALA A 26 14.17 -10.88 -2.83
C ALA A 26 14.02 -12.41 -2.67
N MET A 27 13.94 -12.91 -1.43
CA MET A 27 13.69 -14.33 -1.16
C MET A 27 12.32 -14.78 -1.70
N ARG A 28 11.26 -14.02 -1.43
CA ARG A 28 9.90 -14.30 -1.96
C ARG A 28 9.87 -14.33 -3.48
N LEU A 29 10.62 -13.45 -4.16
CA LEU A 29 10.71 -13.45 -5.62
C LEU A 29 11.44 -14.69 -6.15
N ALA A 30 12.50 -15.14 -5.47
CA ALA A 30 13.18 -16.38 -5.83
C ALA A 30 12.23 -17.58 -5.73
N THR A 31 11.53 -17.74 -4.62
CA THR A 31 10.50 -18.77 -4.45
C THR A 31 9.38 -18.66 -5.48
N SER A 32 8.95 -17.44 -5.82
CA SER A 32 7.93 -17.22 -6.85
C SER A 32 8.38 -17.70 -8.23
N LYS A 33 9.66 -17.56 -8.58
CA LYS A 33 10.20 -18.06 -9.85
C LYS A 33 10.15 -19.58 -9.93
N GLU A 34 10.51 -20.26 -8.83
CA GLU A 34 10.45 -21.72 -8.74
C GLU A 34 9.01 -22.23 -8.86
N LEU A 35 8.05 -21.52 -8.26
CA LEU A 35 6.64 -21.91 -8.26
C LEU A 35 5.85 -21.47 -9.50
N ALA A 36 6.45 -20.71 -10.42
CA ALA A 36 5.72 -20.13 -11.54
C ALA A 36 5.15 -21.19 -12.51
N GLU A 37 5.79 -22.35 -12.60
CA GLU A 37 5.32 -23.49 -13.41
C GLU A 37 4.16 -24.23 -12.72
N GLU A 38 4.20 -24.37 -11.39
CA GLU A 38 3.16 -25.03 -10.60
C GLU A 38 1.92 -24.15 -10.38
N ILE A 39 2.12 -22.83 -10.28
CA ILE A 39 1.09 -21.87 -9.89
C ILE A 39 0.96 -20.79 -10.99
N PRO A 40 0.14 -21.02 -12.03
CA PRO A 40 0.09 -20.17 -13.23
C PRO A 40 -0.18 -18.69 -12.98
N ILE A 41 -0.90 -18.34 -11.90
CA ILE A 41 -1.17 -16.93 -11.56
C ILE A 41 0.10 -16.14 -11.23
N VAL A 42 1.14 -16.81 -10.71
CA VAL A 42 2.43 -16.20 -10.35
C VAL A 42 3.14 -15.67 -11.60
N GLY A 43 3.18 -16.48 -12.67
CA GLY A 43 3.83 -16.12 -13.92
C GLY A 43 3.21 -14.91 -14.66
N ARG A 44 1.97 -14.55 -14.33
CA ARG A 44 1.20 -13.47 -15.00
C ARG A 44 0.88 -12.27 -14.11
N SER A 45 1.44 -12.17 -12.91
CA SER A 45 1.06 -11.13 -11.93
C SER A 45 2.26 -10.45 -11.24
N ILE A 46 3.49 -10.68 -11.72
CA ILE A 46 4.72 -10.18 -11.10
C ILE A 46 5.49 -9.32 -12.11
N TYR A 47 5.31 -8.01 -12.01
CA TYR A 47 5.84 -7.03 -12.96
C TYR A 47 6.48 -5.82 -12.27
N THR A 48 7.40 -5.18 -12.98
CA THR A 48 8.00 -3.89 -12.60
C THR A 48 8.11 -2.98 -13.81
N SER A 49 7.96 -1.67 -13.62
CA SER A 49 8.34 -0.67 -14.63
C SER A 49 9.65 0.06 -14.25
N VAL A 50 10.33 -0.38 -13.20
CA VAL A 50 11.63 0.13 -12.78
C VAL A 50 12.67 -0.99 -12.71
N ASN A 51 13.95 -0.60 -12.66
CA ASN A 51 15.06 -1.55 -12.52
C ASN A 51 15.09 -2.15 -11.11
N TRP A 52 14.41 -3.29 -10.93
CA TRP A 52 14.42 -4.05 -9.68
C TRP A 52 15.66 -4.97 -9.60
N PRO A 53 16.34 -5.07 -8.43
CA PRO A 53 16.04 -4.39 -7.16
C PRO A 53 16.44 -2.91 -7.18
N VAL A 54 15.67 -2.07 -6.47
CA VAL A 54 16.00 -0.65 -6.23
C VAL A 54 16.44 -0.45 -4.78
N LYS A 55 16.96 0.72 -4.42
CA LYS A 55 17.07 1.15 -3.02
C LYS A 55 15.82 1.94 -2.63
N LEU A 56 15.11 1.54 -1.58
CA LEU A 56 13.96 2.26 -1.05
C LEU A 56 14.38 3.18 0.10
N TYR A 57 13.91 4.43 0.08
CA TYR A 57 14.12 5.41 1.15
C TYR A 57 13.01 6.47 1.19
N HIS A 58 11.91 6.24 0.45
CA HIS A 58 10.82 7.21 0.33
C HIS A 58 9.77 6.99 1.43
N PRO A 59 9.07 8.04 1.88
CA PRO A 59 7.84 7.90 2.66
C PRO A 59 6.79 7.14 1.84
N MET A 60 6.25 6.04 2.35
CA MET A 60 5.25 5.21 1.68
C MET A 60 3.91 5.30 2.39
N PHE A 61 2.81 5.35 1.62
CA PHE A 61 1.47 5.40 2.18
C PHE A 61 0.60 4.31 1.58
N ASP A 62 0.01 3.45 2.41
CA ASP A 62 -0.92 2.42 1.96
C ASP A 62 -2.27 3.02 1.58
N ALA A 63 -2.74 2.70 0.37
CA ALA A 63 -4.07 3.05 -0.10
C ALA A 63 -5.09 2.11 0.51
N ARG A 64 -5.71 2.52 1.63
CA ARG A 64 -6.65 1.71 2.43
C ARG A 64 -8.11 2.00 2.10
N VAL A 65 -8.96 0.99 2.20
CA VAL A 65 -10.42 1.16 2.05
C VAL A 65 -11.06 1.67 3.35
N ALA A 66 -12.29 2.15 3.26
CA ALA A 66 -13.09 2.42 4.46
C ALA A 66 -13.28 1.12 5.27
N TYR A 67 -13.17 1.21 6.60
CA TYR A 67 -13.31 0.06 7.49
C TYR A 67 -12.40 -1.10 7.09
N SER A 68 -11.14 -0.80 6.76
CA SER A 68 -10.18 -1.80 6.29
C SER A 68 -10.13 -3.02 7.22
N VAL A 69 -10.36 -4.19 6.64
CA VAL A 69 -10.28 -5.49 7.31
C VAL A 69 -9.32 -6.40 6.56
N PRO A 70 -8.75 -7.45 7.18
CA PRO A 70 -7.72 -8.24 6.51
C PRO A 70 -8.12 -8.82 5.15
N SER A 71 -9.38 -9.17 4.93
CA SER A 71 -9.86 -9.71 3.65
C SER A 71 -10.18 -8.64 2.59
N ASN A 72 -10.22 -7.37 2.97
CA ASN A 72 -10.51 -6.24 2.08
C ASN A 72 -9.84 -4.99 2.68
N TYR A 73 -8.52 -4.93 2.53
CA TYR A 73 -7.69 -3.94 3.22
C TYR A 73 -7.28 -2.78 2.29
N PHE A 74 -6.91 -3.11 1.06
CA PHE A 74 -6.37 -2.16 0.11
C PHE A 74 -7.39 -1.71 -0.93
N GLN A 75 -7.29 -0.46 -1.37
CA GLN A 75 -8.08 0.07 -2.48
C GLN A 75 -7.77 -0.69 -3.78
N PRO A 76 -8.74 -0.85 -4.71
CA PRO A 76 -8.57 -1.71 -5.87
C PRO A 76 -7.49 -1.23 -6.85
N LEU A 77 -6.68 -2.18 -7.33
CA LEU A 77 -5.71 -2.03 -8.42
C LEU A 77 -5.95 -3.15 -9.42
N TYR A 78 -5.90 -2.85 -10.71
CA TYR A 78 -6.19 -3.80 -11.78
C TYR A 78 -4.99 -3.89 -12.74
N LEU A 79 -4.70 -5.12 -13.17
CA LEU A 79 -3.72 -5.44 -14.20
C LEU A 79 -4.44 -6.25 -15.29
N ASN A 80 -4.46 -5.75 -16.53
CA ASN A 80 -5.21 -6.34 -17.65
C ASN A 80 -6.69 -6.64 -17.32
N GLY A 81 -7.32 -5.77 -16.53
CA GLY A 81 -8.71 -5.94 -16.08
C GLY A 81 -8.88 -6.90 -14.89
N GLU A 82 -7.85 -7.65 -14.49
CA GLU A 82 -7.90 -8.51 -13.31
C GLU A 82 -7.58 -7.72 -12.04
N LYS A 83 -8.48 -7.79 -11.04
CA LYS A 83 -8.29 -7.16 -9.74
C LYS A 83 -7.15 -7.86 -8.98
N GLN A 84 -6.12 -7.10 -8.59
CA GLN A 84 -5.03 -7.58 -7.78
C GLN A 84 -5.50 -7.90 -6.34
N GLY A 85 -4.81 -8.82 -5.66
CA GLY A 85 -5.16 -9.25 -4.30
C GLY A 85 -5.31 -8.09 -3.31
N VAL A 86 -6.23 -8.20 -2.34
CA VAL A 86 -6.51 -7.12 -1.36
C VAL A 86 -6.31 -7.58 0.09
N MET A 87 -5.72 -8.76 0.27
CA MET A 87 -5.57 -9.39 1.58
C MET A 87 -4.38 -8.78 2.33
N PHE A 88 -4.61 -8.42 3.58
CA PHE A 88 -3.56 -8.04 4.52
C PHE A 88 -2.91 -9.30 5.11
N ALA A 89 -1.60 -9.37 4.97
CA ALA A 89 -0.73 -10.36 5.57
C ALA A 89 0.61 -9.71 5.89
N HIS A 90 1.44 -10.34 6.73
CA HIS A 90 2.80 -9.86 6.95
C HIS A 90 3.53 -9.73 5.61
N GLY A 91 4.14 -8.58 5.35
CA GLY A 91 4.82 -8.28 4.08
C GLY A 91 3.92 -7.90 2.91
N ALA A 92 2.59 -7.93 3.02
CA ALA A 92 1.69 -7.44 1.98
C ALA A 92 1.54 -5.91 2.06
N MET A 93 1.44 -5.25 0.90
CA MET A 93 1.26 -3.79 0.86
C MET A 93 0.58 -3.33 -0.44
N ARG A 94 -0.02 -2.14 -0.40
CA ARG A 94 -0.40 -1.37 -1.60
C ARG A 94 -0.12 0.08 -1.33
N SER A 95 1.14 0.43 -1.50
CA SER A 95 1.65 1.75 -1.22
C SER A 95 1.67 2.64 -2.46
N ILE A 96 1.39 3.92 -2.24
CA ILE A 96 1.49 5.02 -3.19
C ILE A 96 2.40 6.09 -2.60
N PHE A 97 3.36 6.58 -3.38
CA PHE A 97 4.33 7.60 -2.95
C PHE A 97 4.97 8.30 -4.15
N PHE A 98 5.86 9.25 -3.91
CA PHE A 98 6.61 9.96 -4.93
C PHE A 98 8.11 9.72 -4.84
N ALA A 99 8.73 9.50 -6.00
CA ALA A 99 10.17 9.52 -6.20
C ALA A 99 10.52 10.68 -7.14
N GLY A 100 10.78 11.86 -6.58
CA GLY A 100 10.84 13.11 -7.34
C GLY A 100 9.44 13.54 -7.81
N GLU A 101 9.28 13.75 -9.13
CA GLU A 101 7.97 14.08 -9.74
C GLU A 101 7.18 12.82 -10.16
N ARG A 102 7.80 11.65 -10.11
CA ARG A 102 7.18 10.38 -10.49
C ARG A 102 6.31 9.85 -9.37
N LEU A 103 5.09 9.49 -9.72
CA LEU A 103 4.22 8.74 -8.84
C LEU A 103 4.65 7.27 -8.85
N MET A 104 4.79 6.68 -7.68
CA MET A 104 5.19 5.30 -7.48
C MET A 104 4.01 4.52 -6.89
N VAL A 105 3.74 3.34 -7.44
CA VAL A 105 2.79 2.37 -6.88
C VAL A 105 3.54 1.08 -6.62
N PHE A 106 3.56 0.65 -5.35
CA PHE A 106 4.16 -0.60 -4.92
C PHE A 106 3.08 -1.49 -4.29
N SER A 107 2.64 -2.52 -5.02
CA SER A 107 1.63 -3.48 -4.58
C SER A 107 2.24 -4.87 -4.51
N LYS A 108 2.18 -5.51 -3.34
CA LYS A 108 2.59 -6.90 -3.16
C LYS A 108 1.52 -7.67 -2.39
N CYS A 109 1.21 -8.86 -2.89
CA CYS A 109 0.34 -9.81 -2.23
C CYS A 109 1.07 -11.14 -2.10
N LEU A 110 0.93 -11.74 -0.93
CA LEU A 110 1.71 -12.89 -0.50
C LEU A 110 0.79 -14.07 -0.25
N ASN A 111 1.36 -15.25 -0.44
CA ASN A 111 0.76 -16.48 0.03
C ASN A 111 1.88 -17.43 0.48
N HIS A 112 1.49 -18.50 1.16
CA HIS A 112 2.41 -19.53 1.63
C HIS A 112 2.16 -20.80 0.82
N TYR A 113 3.24 -21.47 0.45
CA TYR A 113 3.18 -22.79 -0.14
C TYR A 113 4.30 -23.64 0.45
N ARG A 114 3.93 -24.77 1.05
CA ARG A 114 4.82 -25.59 1.89
C ARG A 114 5.45 -24.73 2.99
N GLU A 115 6.77 -24.64 3.07
CA GLU A 115 7.50 -23.87 4.08
C GLU A 115 7.90 -22.45 3.64
N GLY A 116 7.56 -22.05 2.40
CA GLY A 116 8.02 -20.77 1.82
C GLY A 116 6.91 -19.75 1.56
N GLU A 117 7.21 -18.47 1.79
CA GLU A 117 6.42 -17.35 1.31
C GLU A 117 6.73 -17.04 -0.16
N PHE A 118 5.70 -16.73 -0.95
CA PHE A 118 5.86 -16.30 -2.33
C PHE A 118 4.88 -15.19 -2.70
N PHE A 119 5.17 -14.47 -3.79
CA PHE A 119 4.27 -13.47 -4.35
C PHE A 119 3.18 -14.15 -5.17
N THR A 120 1.92 -13.91 -4.82
CA THR A 120 0.80 -14.15 -5.73
C THR A 120 0.64 -13.00 -6.71
N SER A 121 1.06 -11.80 -6.32
CA SER A 121 1.22 -10.65 -7.21
C SER A 121 2.28 -9.70 -6.68
N PHE A 122 3.02 -9.07 -7.59
CA PHE A 122 3.99 -8.03 -7.29
C PHE A 122 3.95 -6.99 -8.41
N LEU A 123 3.72 -5.73 -8.06
CA LEU A 123 3.75 -4.61 -8.98
C LEU A 123 4.58 -3.51 -8.36
N PHE A 124 5.67 -3.13 -9.01
CA PHE A 124 6.42 -1.94 -8.64
C PHE A 124 6.58 -1.00 -9.82
N LEU A 125 5.75 0.03 -9.84
CA LEU A 125 5.46 0.83 -11.03
C LEU A 125 5.76 2.30 -10.76
N HIS A 126 6.38 2.96 -11.73
CA HIS A 126 6.45 4.42 -11.82
C HIS A 126 5.43 4.94 -12.82
N PHE A 127 4.92 6.13 -12.58
CA PHE A 127 4.07 6.90 -13.48
C PHE A 127 4.64 8.31 -13.60
N GLU A 128 4.92 8.72 -14.83
CA GLU A 128 5.30 10.09 -15.16
C GLU A 128 4.10 11.03 -14.94
N PRO A 129 4.32 12.34 -14.74
CA PRO A 129 3.24 13.31 -14.51
C PRO A 129 2.10 13.29 -15.55
N SER A 130 2.38 12.91 -16.79
CA SER A 130 1.38 12.76 -17.86
C SER A 130 0.58 11.45 -17.81
N GLU A 131 1.04 10.46 -17.03
CA GLU A 131 0.45 9.11 -16.95
C GLU A 131 -0.58 8.97 -15.81
N TYR A 132 -0.70 9.96 -14.92
CA TYR A 132 -1.71 9.96 -13.86
C TYR A 132 -2.50 11.26 -13.84
N LYS A 133 -3.72 11.18 -13.32
CA LYS A 133 -4.61 12.32 -13.06
C LYS A 133 -4.86 12.40 -11.58
N TYR A 134 -4.98 13.62 -11.07
CA TYR A 134 -5.39 13.85 -9.70
C TYR A 134 -6.42 14.96 -9.61
N ASN A 135 -7.20 14.95 -8.54
CA ASN A 135 -8.16 15.99 -8.20
C ASN A 135 -8.21 16.16 -6.68
N ILE A 136 -8.27 17.40 -6.20
CA ILE A 136 -8.59 17.71 -4.80
C ILE A 136 -9.92 18.47 -4.79
N ALA A 137 -10.94 17.87 -4.18
CA ALA A 137 -12.24 18.50 -4.01
C ALA A 137 -12.21 19.53 -2.87
N GLU A 138 -13.23 20.41 -2.82
CA GLU A 138 -13.37 21.44 -1.79
C GLU A 138 -13.39 20.88 -0.36
N ASP A 139 -13.91 19.66 -0.18
CA ASP A 139 -13.97 18.96 1.10
C ASP A 139 -12.62 18.35 1.53
N GLY A 140 -11.55 18.58 0.76
CA GLY A 140 -10.22 18.04 1.00
C GLY A 140 -10.02 16.61 0.49
N THR A 141 -11.00 16.01 -0.20
CA THR A 141 -10.86 14.69 -0.80
C THR A 141 -9.88 14.73 -1.96
N LEU A 142 -8.78 13.99 -1.85
CA LEU A 142 -7.82 13.74 -2.93
C LEU A 142 -8.16 12.44 -3.66
N SER A 143 -8.18 12.49 -4.98
CA SER A 143 -8.23 11.30 -5.84
C SER A 143 -7.00 11.30 -6.76
N ILE A 144 -6.34 10.15 -6.89
CA ILE A 144 -5.24 9.90 -7.85
C ILE A 144 -5.60 8.67 -8.66
N SER A 145 -5.53 8.77 -9.98
CA SER A 145 -5.94 7.70 -10.89
C SER A 145 -4.99 7.57 -12.07
N ALA A 146 -4.87 6.34 -12.56
CA ALA A 146 -4.21 6.03 -13.82
C ALA A 146 -5.01 4.95 -14.54
N ASN A 147 -5.06 5.02 -15.87
CA ASN A 147 -5.67 4.04 -16.75
C ASN A 147 -4.96 4.09 -18.10
N LEU A 148 -3.91 3.31 -18.25
CA LEU A 148 -3.06 3.28 -19.44
C LEU A 148 -2.45 1.91 -19.65
N GLU A 149 -1.96 1.69 -20.87
CA GLU A 149 -1.02 0.62 -21.19
C GLU A 149 0.40 1.13 -20.94
N LYS A 150 1.25 0.28 -20.36
CA LYS A 150 2.63 0.61 -20.06
C LYS A 150 3.53 -0.62 -20.28
N PRO A 151 4.73 -0.44 -20.84
CA PRO A 151 5.73 -1.50 -20.90
C PRO A 151 6.20 -1.86 -19.50
N MET A 152 6.14 -3.16 -19.17
CA MET A 152 6.56 -3.68 -17.88
C MET A 152 7.41 -4.92 -18.05
N LYS A 153 8.46 -5.04 -17.26
CA LYS A 153 9.26 -6.26 -17.18
C LYS A 153 8.56 -7.27 -16.28
N ASN A 154 8.25 -8.44 -16.82
CA ASN A 154 7.87 -9.61 -16.05
C ASN A 154 9.09 -10.09 -15.27
N LEU A 155 9.02 -10.10 -13.93
CA LEU A 155 10.17 -10.47 -13.11
C LEU A 155 10.41 -11.99 -13.05
N ILE A 156 9.46 -12.80 -13.52
CA ILE A 156 9.56 -14.24 -13.63
C ILE A 156 10.23 -14.61 -14.96
N THR A 157 9.69 -14.13 -16.08
CA THR A 157 10.16 -14.51 -17.43
C THR A 157 11.28 -13.62 -17.96
N GLY A 158 11.47 -12.43 -17.37
CA GLY A 158 12.42 -11.42 -17.83
C GLY A 158 11.98 -10.62 -19.05
N LYS A 159 10.83 -10.95 -19.66
CA LYS A 159 10.32 -10.30 -20.87
C LYS A 159 9.68 -8.95 -20.56
N ILE A 160 9.80 -8.01 -21.49
CA ILE A 160 9.02 -6.77 -21.48
C ILE A 160 7.68 -7.05 -22.17
N GLU A 161 6.59 -6.71 -21.51
CA GLU A 161 5.22 -6.93 -21.96
C GLU A 161 4.42 -5.64 -21.77
N GLU A 162 3.57 -5.29 -22.74
CA GLU A 162 2.58 -4.22 -22.57
C GLU A 162 1.47 -4.70 -21.63
N LYS A 163 1.21 -3.92 -20.58
CA LYS A 163 0.17 -4.22 -19.60
C LYS A 163 -0.71 -3.02 -19.37
N LYS A 164 -2.02 -3.26 -19.35
CA LYS A 164 -3.00 -2.26 -18.95
C LYS A 164 -3.07 -2.19 -17.43
N VAL A 165 -2.75 -1.04 -16.85
CA VAL A 165 -2.89 -0.79 -15.42
C VAL A 165 -3.97 0.24 -15.17
N MET A 166 -4.83 -0.07 -14.21
CA MET A 166 -5.92 0.81 -13.81
C MET A 166 -6.05 0.88 -12.30
N PHE A 167 -6.10 2.09 -11.76
CA PHE A 167 -6.46 2.34 -10.37
C PHE A 167 -7.13 3.70 -10.20
N THR A 168 -7.85 3.84 -9.10
CA THR A 168 -8.30 5.14 -8.58
C THR A 168 -8.22 5.05 -7.08
N PHE A 169 -7.19 5.67 -6.51
CA PHE A 169 -7.03 5.73 -5.08
C PHE A 169 -7.53 7.07 -4.55
N THR A 170 -8.22 7.03 -3.43
CA THR A 170 -8.86 8.18 -2.81
C THR A 170 -8.38 8.33 -1.37
N HIS A 171 -8.08 9.56 -0.98
CA HIS A 171 -7.91 9.96 0.40
C HIS A 171 -8.97 10.97 0.78
N LYS A 172 -9.84 10.59 1.72
CA LYS A 172 -10.73 11.53 2.41
C LYS A 172 -10.09 11.94 3.73
N PRO A 173 -10.22 13.22 4.15
CA PRO A 173 -9.74 13.66 5.46
C PRO A 173 -10.27 12.75 6.58
N VAL A 174 -9.36 12.32 7.45
CA VAL A 174 -9.68 11.34 8.50
C VAL A 174 -10.15 11.97 9.81
N VAL A 175 -10.01 13.29 9.96
CA VAL A 175 -10.47 14.06 11.13
C VAL A 175 -11.97 13.83 11.33
N GLY A 176 -12.36 13.39 12.52
CA GLY A 176 -13.76 13.05 12.84
C GLY A 176 -14.28 11.77 12.19
N ARG A 177 -13.46 11.02 11.46
CA ARG A 177 -13.78 9.72 10.82
C ARG A 177 -13.06 8.54 11.46
N ILE A 178 -12.25 8.81 12.49
CA ILE A 178 -11.56 7.86 13.35
C ILE A 178 -12.51 7.42 14.49
N VAL A 179 -12.77 6.13 14.61
CA VAL A 179 -13.65 5.53 15.62
C VAL A 179 -12.85 4.61 16.52
N THR A 180 -12.84 4.86 17.83
CA THR A 180 -12.07 4.05 18.80
C THR A 180 -12.62 2.62 18.94
N ARG A 181 -11.78 1.71 19.43
CA ARG A 181 -12.13 0.31 19.73
C ARG A 181 -13.46 0.15 20.45
N GLU A 182 -13.68 0.94 21.50
CA GLU A 182 -14.84 0.82 22.38
C GLU A 182 -16.13 1.14 21.61
N ARG A 183 -16.08 2.13 20.71
CA ARG A 183 -17.19 2.51 19.84
C ARG A 183 -17.39 1.52 18.69
N VAL A 184 -16.30 0.95 18.16
CA VAL A 184 -16.34 -0.10 17.13
C VAL A 184 -17.07 -1.34 17.66
N LEU A 185 -16.76 -1.79 18.88
CA LEU A 185 -17.35 -3.02 19.45
C LEU A 185 -18.84 -2.85 19.84
N SER A 186 -19.28 -1.63 20.12
CA SER A 186 -20.65 -1.35 20.54
C SER A 186 -21.62 -1.12 19.37
N SER A 187 -21.14 -0.67 18.21
CA SER A 187 -21.98 -0.35 17.03
C SER A 187 -22.47 -1.58 16.25
N ALA A 188 -23.76 -1.60 15.90
CA ALA A 188 -24.38 -2.68 15.11
C ALA A 188 -23.78 -2.82 13.71
N GLN A 189 -23.46 -1.70 13.04
CA GLN A 189 -22.86 -1.69 11.70
C GLN A 189 -21.48 -2.36 11.69
N PHE A 190 -20.69 -2.13 12.73
CA PHE A 190 -19.38 -2.77 12.90
C PHE A 190 -19.51 -4.25 13.23
N ARG A 191 -20.48 -4.66 14.06
CA ARG A 191 -20.77 -6.09 14.25
C ARG A 191 -21.09 -6.75 12.91
N THR A 192 -21.87 -6.13 12.03
CA THR A 192 -22.17 -6.71 10.71
C THR A 192 -20.94 -6.87 9.80
N ILE A 193 -20.01 -5.91 9.82
CA ILE A 193 -18.77 -5.98 9.00
C ILE A 193 -17.78 -6.98 9.59
N TYR A 194 -17.56 -6.98 10.91
CA TYR A 194 -16.53 -7.78 11.57
C TYR A 194 -17.01 -9.16 12.05
N ALA A 195 -18.31 -9.42 12.25
CA ALA A 195 -18.80 -10.74 12.67
C ALA A 195 -18.80 -11.78 11.54
N LYS A 196 -18.80 -11.34 10.27
CA LYS A 196 -18.93 -12.22 9.09
C LYS A 196 -17.77 -13.18 8.86
N TYR A 197 -16.62 -13.02 9.50
CA TYR A 197 -15.45 -13.85 9.18
C TYR A 197 -15.05 -14.91 10.24
N GLY A 198 -15.87 -15.16 11.27
CA GLY A 198 -15.71 -16.32 12.18
C GLY A 198 -14.70 -16.16 13.35
N GLY A 199 -15.18 -16.35 14.58
CA GLY A 199 -14.44 -16.44 15.85
C GLY A 199 -12.91 -16.19 15.88
N ALA A 200 -12.48 -15.10 16.54
CA ALA A 200 -11.15 -14.95 17.17
C ALA A 200 -9.84 -14.82 16.33
N GLN A 201 -9.81 -14.90 15.00
CA GLN A 201 -8.80 -14.13 14.21
C GLN A 201 -9.24 -12.66 13.99
N LEU A 202 -10.50 -12.42 14.33
CA LEU A 202 -11.37 -11.31 13.95
C LEU A 202 -11.75 -10.33 15.04
N ARG A 203 -11.37 -10.64 16.28
CA ARG A 203 -11.08 -9.56 17.19
C ARG A 203 -9.76 -8.88 16.81
N SER A 204 -8.92 -9.43 15.93
CA SER A 204 -7.52 -9.78 16.28
C SER A 204 -6.44 -9.36 15.26
N ALA A 205 -6.80 -8.59 14.23
CA ALA A 205 -5.98 -7.45 13.78
C ALA A 205 -6.45 -6.18 14.51
N SER A 206 -6.90 -6.35 15.77
CA SER A 206 -7.86 -5.52 16.49
C SER A 206 -7.60 -4.04 16.34
N ILE A 207 -8.47 -3.29 15.68
CA ILE A 207 -8.44 -1.82 15.66
C ILE A 207 -7.07 -1.23 15.23
N ASP A 208 -6.48 -1.82 14.19
CA ASP A 208 -5.51 -1.18 13.29
C ASP A 208 -4.18 -0.74 13.93
N MET A 209 -3.50 -1.61 14.71
CA MET A 209 -2.23 -1.30 15.43
C MET A 209 -2.24 -0.07 16.38
N GLU A 210 -3.33 0.70 16.44
CA GLU A 210 -3.43 2.01 17.11
C GLU A 210 -4.71 2.20 17.93
N GLY A 211 -5.60 1.20 17.97
CA GLY A 211 -6.81 1.24 18.78
C GLY A 211 -8.03 1.91 18.13
N TYR A 212 -8.03 2.16 16.81
CA TYR A 212 -9.15 2.80 16.11
C TYR A 212 -9.34 2.34 14.65
N ALA A 213 -10.54 2.59 14.10
CA ALA A 213 -10.92 2.29 12.72
C ALA A 213 -11.26 3.58 11.96
N ILE A 214 -10.77 3.71 10.73
CA ILE A 214 -11.10 4.85 9.85
C ILE A 214 -12.25 4.46 8.91
N THR A 215 -13.30 5.27 8.93
CA THR A 215 -14.58 4.99 8.26
C THR A 215 -14.66 5.45 6.80
N VAL A 216 -13.54 5.93 6.25
CA VAL A 216 -13.42 6.46 4.89
C VAL A 216 -12.18 5.87 4.19
N PRO A 217 -12.16 5.78 2.84
CA PRO A 217 -10.94 5.44 2.13
C PRO A 217 -9.89 6.54 2.36
N HIS A 218 -8.66 6.12 2.64
CA HIS A 218 -7.58 7.01 3.01
C HIS A 218 -6.23 6.44 2.57
N PHE A 219 -5.27 7.34 2.41
CA PHE A 219 -3.84 7.00 2.46
C PHE A 219 -3.40 6.97 3.92
N ALA A 220 -2.79 5.86 4.34
CA ALA A 220 -2.24 5.69 5.68
C ALA A 220 -0.71 5.59 5.62
N PRO A 221 0.07 6.22 6.51
CA PRO A 221 1.51 6.00 6.56
C PRO A 221 1.80 4.50 6.69
N HIS A 222 2.81 4.02 5.97
CA HIS A 222 3.22 2.62 6.03
C HIS A 222 3.52 2.21 7.49
N PRO A 223 3.23 0.98 7.93
CA PRO A 223 3.48 0.52 9.30
C PRO A 223 4.85 0.88 9.89
N TYR A 224 5.92 0.82 9.09
CA TYR A 224 7.26 1.21 9.53
C TYR A 224 7.37 2.71 9.87
N MET A 225 6.64 3.57 9.16
CA MET A 225 6.60 4.99 9.45
C MET A 225 5.76 5.29 10.70
N LEU A 226 4.68 4.54 10.93
CA LEU A 226 3.86 4.65 12.14
C LEU A 226 4.65 4.21 13.39
N GLN A 227 5.40 3.10 13.30
CA GLN A 227 6.31 2.66 14.37
C GLN A 227 7.34 3.72 14.77
N LEU A 228 7.70 4.61 13.84
CA LEU A 228 8.72 5.64 14.00
C LEU A 228 8.13 7.07 13.91
N HIS A 229 6.84 7.25 14.18
CA HIS A 229 6.14 8.53 13.95
C HIS A 229 6.82 9.76 14.59
N GLU A 230 7.38 9.60 15.79
CA GLU A 230 8.13 10.66 16.49
C GLU A 230 9.36 11.11 15.69
N LYS A 231 10.08 10.17 15.05
CA LYS A 231 11.24 10.47 14.19
C LYS A 231 10.83 11.18 12.91
N PHE A 232 9.61 10.91 12.43
CA PHE A 232 9.01 11.65 11.33
C PHE A 232 8.48 13.03 11.77
N GLY A 233 8.43 13.32 13.08
CA GLY A 233 8.05 14.62 13.65
C GLY A 233 6.61 14.74 14.11
N TYR A 234 5.91 13.62 14.24
CA TYR A 234 4.53 13.58 14.70
C TYR A 234 4.49 13.16 16.16
N LYS A 235 3.61 13.77 16.95
CA LYS A 235 3.39 13.51 18.39
C LYS A 235 2.62 12.22 18.64
N SER A 236 1.90 11.76 17.63
CA SER A 236 1.15 10.52 17.68
C SER A 236 0.93 9.99 16.27
N ASN A 237 0.64 8.69 16.17
CA ASN A 237 0.25 8.12 14.90
C ASN A 237 -1.03 8.75 14.32
N ARG A 238 -1.97 9.13 15.20
CA ARG A 238 -3.19 9.83 14.79
C ARG A 238 -2.88 11.15 14.10
N GLU A 239 -1.97 11.95 14.66
CA GLU A 239 -1.54 13.20 14.03
C GLU A 239 -0.90 12.91 12.66
N PHE A 240 -0.09 11.86 12.55
CA PHE A 240 0.51 11.48 11.27
C PHE A 240 -0.58 11.15 10.24
N GLN A 241 -1.59 10.38 10.62
CA GLN A 241 -2.71 10.00 9.77
C GLN A 241 -3.57 11.20 9.33
N GLU A 242 -3.77 12.17 10.23
CA GLU A 242 -4.50 13.42 9.94
C GLU A 242 -3.75 14.33 8.95
N HIS A 243 -2.41 14.26 8.92
CA HIS A 243 -1.55 15.10 8.10
C HIS A 243 -1.01 14.44 6.82
N VAL A 244 -1.49 13.24 6.45
CA VAL A 244 -1.03 12.54 5.23
C VAL A 244 -1.22 13.38 3.97
N ILE A 245 -2.30 14.16 3.88
CA ILE A 245 -2.61 14.96 2.69
C ILE A 245 -1.53 16.00 2.39
N ASP A 246 -0.81 16.49 3.41
CA ASP A 246 0.21 17.52 3.27
C ASP A 246 1.40 17.00 2.45
N TYR A 247 1.72 15.71 2.55
CA TYR A 247 2.72 15.06 1.71
C TYR A 247 2.32 15.11 0.24
N PHE A 248 1.09 14.70 -0.08
CA PHE A 248 0.62 14.64 -1.47
C PHE A 248 0.52 16.05 -2.08
N LYS A 249 0.04 17.05 -1.33
CA LYS A 249 -0.01 18.45 -1.79
C LYS A 249 1.36 19.05 -2.10
N GLN A 250 2.44 18.60 -1.44
CA GLN A 250 3.80 19.09 -1.74
C GLN A 250 4.37 18.53 -3.04
N HIS A 251 3.87 17.38 -3.51
CA HIS A 251 4.35 16.71 -4.73
C HIS A 251 3.44 16.96 -5.93
N LEU A 252 2.13 17.06 -5.70
CA LEU A 252 1.16 17.46 -6.70
C LEU A 252 1.26 18.98 -6.83
N LYS A 253 1.74 19.48 -7.97
CA LYS A 253 1.93 20.91 -8.26
C LYS A 253 0.59 21.66 -8.21
N PHE A 254 0.18 22.06 -7.00
CA PHE A 254 -0.84 23.06 -6.73
C PHE A 254 -0.24 24.46 -6.79
#